data_AF-A0A9Q0K4Z2-F1
#
_entry.id   AF-A0A9Q0K4Z2-F1
#
_cell.length_a   1.000
_cell.length_b   1.000
_cell.length_c   1.000
_cell.angle_alpha   90.00
_cell.angle_beta   90.00
_cell.angle_gamma   90.00
#
_symmetry.space_group_name_H-M   'P 1'
#
loop_
_entity.id
_entity.type
_entity.pdbx_description
1 polymer ?
#
loop_
_entity_poly.entity_id
_entity_poly.type
_entity_poly.pdbx_seq_one_letter_code
_entity_poly.pdbx_strand_id
1 'polypeptide(L)'
;MRGGRRRPKESIPERPSIDPRTISHRDGRDSDASFCSSRPSFSSAGMGRAASSVSINDRSYQSRALREINTYLSSQSSTISLRPPLPSAKDITETLRFLCHRLDWPDINKLEEDLPLLLKILDCPIKLNKSALKAPGTPHTWPSLLAVIHWLVQIALYSDHITSSDSNTSNFLSDNKVFLYAFESYSLYLRGEDDEVDDLDREFTEKVEQEKNAAADKVTLMEGEVANLAAEIEALRMAPSSREERENDKSVFEKDIQKFHTIIEEISNGILLMETALKEKEKELETKVREYQRICEENEELKKNIDSQTMNAREAERMKRELQAVERDIAEAEAARNAWEEKSWDLDAALGHKFKELESLSIECNQALRRLKLGNDFQYVLNPKGSTPAEVLGIDYKSNIKPELTSLMDSINKSSVTKLEELISLQQRSVDNDSKLELKRNRLAVLQSRVDDGEAQLNMLKKEIQDCTSRYTVEAKEMVEDVERETHEMDMVEREAEEYLKASKANLQRVIEQTEEETQMCARELVMLLDLISKYKECMETTVSVMGNDLSDTAKAVADTHKHSLKAQFGTLSDVGLV
;
A
#
# COMPACT_ATOMS: atom_id res chain seq x y z
N MET A 1 -18.30 62.00 11.34
CA MET A 1 -18.72 63.00 10.34
C MET A 1 -19.05 62.29 9.02
N ARG A 2 -20.07 62.81 8.32
CA ARG A 2 -20.57 62.58 6.94
C ARG A 2 -19.60 61.90 5.95
N GLY A 3 -20.00 61.09 4.96
CA GLY A 3 -21.28 60.64 4.38
C GLY A 3 -20.95 59.70 3.19
N GLY A 4 -21.67 58.60 2.92
CA GLY A 4 -22.89 58.48 2.10
C GLY A 4 -22.53 58.16 0.63
N ARG A 5 -23.14 57.29 -0.18
CA ARG A 5 -24.37 56.45 -0.23
C ARG A 5 -24.08 55.37 -1.34
N ARG A 6 -24.76 54.23 -1.56
CA ARG A 6 -26.21 53.93 -1.69
C ARG A 6 -26.48 52.40 -1.57
N ARG A 7 -27.66 52.11 -0.99
CA ARG A 7 -28.43 50.85 -0.81
C ARG A 7 -29.00 50.25 -2.16
N PRO A 8 -30.01 49.33 -2.16
CA PRO A 8 -30.03 47.88 -1.82
C PRO A 8 -30.92 47.05 -2.82
N LYS A 9 -31.17 45.74 -2.57
CA LYS A 9 -32.52 45.14 -2.38
C LYS A 9 -32.51 43.61 -2.27
N GLU A 10 -33.24 43.15 -1.24
CA GLU A 10 -33.66 41.77 -0.95
C GLU A 10 -34.82 41.33 -1.87
N SER A 11 -34.93 40.03 -2.15
CA SER A 11 -36.14 39.21 -1.86
C SER A 11 -35.88 37.70 -2.07
N ILE A 12 -36.11 36.94 -1.01
CA ILE A 12 -36.30 35.48 -0.86
C ILE A 12 -37.67 35.13 -1.52
N PRO A 13 -37.95 33.92 -2.10
CA PRO A 13 -37.97 32.69 -1.32
C PRO A 13 -37.63 31.31 -1.95
N GLU A 14 -37.16 30.47 -1.03
CA GLU A 14 -37.46 29.05 -0.76
C GLU A 14 -37.04 27.88 -1.71
N ARG A 15 -36.29 26.99 -1.05
CA ARG A 15 -35.88 25.58 -1.25
C ARG A 15 -36.91 24.63 -1.93
N PRO A 16 -36.51 23.43 -2.44
CA PRO A 16 -35.51 22.54 -1.79
C PRO A 16 -34.53 21.73 -2.67
N SER A 17 -33.36 21.48 -2.05
CA SER A 17 -32.54 20.25 -2.02
C SER A 17 -33.04 19.03 -2.81
N ILE A 18 -32.24 18.53 -3.76
CA ILE A 18 -32.10 17.09 -4.10
C ILE A 18 -30.69 16.81 -4.68
N ASP A 19 -29.94 15.94 -3.99
CA ASP A 19 -29.11 14.84 -4.53
C ASP A 19 -29.59 13.62 -3.69
N PRO A 20 -29.71 12.34 -4.14
CA PRO A 20 -28.94 11.67 -5.20
C PRO A 20 -29.71 10.61 -6.03
N ARG A 21 -29.02 9.93 -6.95
CA ARG A 21 -29.32 8.59 -7.52
C ARG A 21 -30.67 8.37 -8.23
N THR A 22 -30.60 8.17 -9.55
CA THR A 22 -31.60 7.43 -10.32
C THR A 22 -31.01 6.14 -10.89
N ILE A 23 -31.23 5.06 -10.13
CA ILE A 23 -31.42 3.70 -10.64
C ILE A 23 -32.93 3.44 -10.62
N SER A 24 -33.53 3.20 -11.77
CA SER A 24 -34.77 2.42 -11.95
C SER A 24 -34.83 2.05 -13.45
N HIS A 25 -34.47 0.82 -13.83
CA HIS A 25 -35.38 -0.35 -13.86
C HIS A 25 -36.79 -0.05 -14.37
N ARG A 26 -36.99 -0.34 -15.65
CA ARG A 26 -38.22 -0.91 -16.23
C ARG A 26 -37.76 -1.77 -17.42
N ASP A 27 -37.52 -3.05 -17.20
CA ASP A 27 -38.40 -4.15 -17.62
C ASP A 27 -38.87 -4.06 -19.08
N GLY A 28 -38.37 -4.97 -19.91
CA GLY A 28 -38.82 -5.12 -21.30
C GLY A 28 -37.93 -6.03 -22.16
N ARG A 29 -37.97 -7.33 -21.85
CA ARG A 29 -37.47 -8.52 -22.58
C ARG A 29 -37.14 -8.43 -24.08
N ASP A 30 -36.05 -9.14 -24.40
CA ASP A 30 -35.64 -9.85 -25.61
C ASP A 30 -36.69 -10.05 -26.71
N SER A 31 -36.28 -9.86 -27.97
CA SER A 31 -36.41 -10.86 -29.04
C SER A 31 -35.63 -10.47 -30.30
N ASP A 32 -34.75 -11.39 -30.69
CA ASP A 32 -34.29 -11.65 -32.05
C ASP A 32 -35.46 -11.90 -33.04
N ALA A 33 -35.11 -11.79 -34.32
CA ALA A 33 -35.66 -12.54 -35.47
C ALA A 33 -36.53 -11.78 -36.51
N SER A 34 -35.96 -11.74 -37.73
CA SER A 34 -36.56 -12.09 -39.03
C SER A 34 -38.02 -11.67 -39.33
N PHE A 35 -38.17 -10.77 -40.29
CA PHE A 35 -39.39 -10.61 -41.08
C PHE A 35 -39.32 -11.40 -42.39
N CYS A 36 -39.45 -12.71 -42.28
CA CYS A 36 -40.02 -13.57 -43.31
C CYS A 36 -41.27 -14.20 -42.72
N SER A 37 -42.39 -14.08 -43.45
CA SER A 37 -43.65 -14.82 -43.35
C SER A 37 -44.14 -15.31 -41.98
N SER A 38 -45.38 -14.96 -41.63
CA SER A 38 -46.47 -15.95 -41.59
C SER A 38 -47.82 -15.33 -41.17
N ARG A 39 -48.87 -15.68 -41.94
CA ARG A 39 -50.24 -15.94 -41.46
C ARG A 39 -50.22 -16.61 -40.07
N PRO A 40 -51.17 -16.38 -39.15
CA PRO A 40 -52.51 -17.02 -39.20
C PRO A 40 -53.59 -16.15 -38.52
N SER A 41 -54.89 -16.41 -38.48
CA SER A 41 -55.83 -17.36 -39.07
C SER A 41 -57.20 -16.74 -38.77
N PHE A 42 -58.10 -16.67 -39.75
CA PHE A 42 -59.52 -16.80 -39.41
C PHE A 42 -59.88 -18.26 -39.64
N SER A 43 -60.08 -18.94 -38.53
CA SER A 43 -60.58 -20.30 -38.45
C SER A 43 -61.98 -20.37 -39.06
N SER A 44 -62.15 -21.47 -39.79
CA SER A 44 -63.41 -22.07 -40.21
C SER A 44 -64.49 -21.99 -39.11
N ALA A 45 -65.41 -21.04 -39.26
CA ALA A 45 -66.79 -21.19 -38.86
C ALA A 45 -67.63 -21.19 -40.14
N GLY A 46 -68.41 -22.25 -40.34
CA GLY A 46 -69.05 -22.57 -41.60
C GLY A 46 -69.83 -21.40 -42.20
N MET A 47 -69.53 -21.10 -43.45
CA MET A 47 -70.48 -20.48 -44.36
C MET A 47 -70.24 -21.12 -45.73
N GLY A 48 -71.20 -21.96 -46.13
CA GLY A 48 -71.16 -22.64 -47.41
C GLY A 48 -71.02 -21.67 -48.58
N ARG A 49 -70.72 -22.24 -49.75
CA ARG A 49 -70.90 -21.66 -51.09
C ARG A 49 -71.91 -20.50 -51.09
N ALA A 50 -71.43 -19.29 -50.82
CA ALA A 50 -72.15 -18.06 -51.04
C ALA A 50 -71.33 -17.33 -52.07
N ALA A 51 -71.90 -17.22 -53.27
CA ALA A 51 -71.38 -16.35 -54.29
C ALA A 51 -70.95 -15.03 -53.63
N SER A 52 -69.71 -14.60 -53.86
CA SER A 52 -69.39 -13.17 -53.83
C SER A 52 -70.18 -12.56 -54.99
N SER A 53 -71.51 -12.50 -54.85
CA SER A 53 -72.38 -11.85 -55.80
C SER A 53 -72.05 -10.38 -55.63
N VAL A 54 -71.10 -9.90 -56.44
CA VAL A 54 -71.09 -8.50 -56.87
C VAL A 54 -72.57 -8.16 -57.06
N SER A 55 -73.06 -7.17 -56.31
CA SER A 55 -74.44 -6.71 -56.44
C SER A 55 -74.58 -6.03 -57.79
N ILE A 56 -74.61 -6.85 -58.84
CA ILE A 56 -74.55 -6.46 -60.25
C ILE A 56 -75.71 -5.51 -60.59
N ASN A 57 -76.82 -5.63 -59.88
CA ASN A 57 -78.02 -4.81 -60.03
C ASN A 57 -77.97 -3.47 -59.25
N ASP A 58 -76.92 -3.19 -58.47
CA ASP A 58 -76.78 -1.89 -57.80
C ASP A 58 -76.38 -0.79 -58.81
N ARG A 59 -77.19 0.27 -58.89
CA ARG A 59 -76.95 1.43 -59.76
C ARG A 59 -75.67 2.17 -59.41
N SER A 60 -75.24 2.14 -58.14
CA SER A 60 -74.00 2.78 -57.70
C SER A 60 -72.78 2.04 -58.27
N TYR A 61 -72.78 0.70 -58.20
CA TYR A 61 -71.76 -0.16 -58.79
C TYR A 61 -71.71 0.00 -60.31
N GLN A 62 -72.85 -0.05 -61.00
CA GLN A 62 -72.90 0.10 -62.45
C GLN A 62 -72.33 1.44 -62.91
N SER A 63 -72.66 2.53 -62.21
CA SER A 63 -72.14 3.87 -62.52
C SER A 63 -70.63 3.98 -62.31
N ARG A 64 -70.10 3.36 -61.24
CA ARG A 64 -68.66 3.31 -60.95
C ARG A 64 -67.90 2.45 -61.95
N ALA A 65 -68.37 1.24 -62.20
CA ALA A 65 -67.79 0.31 -63.16
C ALA A 65 -67.72 0.92 -64.56
N LEU A 66 -68.79 1.59 -65.00
CA LEU A 66 -68.81 2.27 -66.29
C LEU A 66 -67.80 3.43 -66.38
N ARG A 67 -67.60 4.17 -65.28
CA ARG A 67 -66.58 5.22 -65.19
C ARG A 67 -65.18 4.62 -65.31
N GLU A 68 -64.89 3.59 -64.52
CA GLU A 68 -63.58 2.92 -64.51
C GLU A 68 -63.25 2.30 -65.89
N ILE A 69 -64.22 1.67 -66.56
CA ILE A 69 -64.05 1.15 -67.92
C ILE A 69 -63.73 2.28 -68.91
N ASN A 70 -64.52 3.36 -68.92
CA ASN A 70 -64.29 4.46 -69.85
C ASN A 70 -62.95 5.19 -69.58
N THR A 71 -62.54 5.31 -68.31
CA THR A 71 -61.22 5.84 -67.94
C THR A 71 -60.10 4.95 -68.49
N TYR A 72 -60.22 3.63 -68.37
CA TYR A 72 -59.23 2.71 -68.93
C TYR A 72 -59.16 2.77 -70.46
N LEU A 73 -60.29 2.71 -71.15
CA LEU A 73 -60.35 2.83 -72.61
C LEU A 73 -59.75 4.16 -73.11
N SER A 74 -60.00 5.25 -72.38
CA SER A 74 -59.41 6.56 -72.69
C SER A 74 -57.89 6.58 -72.47
N SER A 75 -57.39 5.90 -71.43
CA SER A 75 -55.95 5.81 -71.15
C SER A 75 -55.18 5.04 -72.22
N GLN A 76 -55.83 4.06 -72.86
CA GLN A 76 -55.25 3.24 -73.94
C GLN A 76 -55.57 3.81 -75.34
N SER A 77 -55.79 5.13 -75.43
CA SER A 77 -56.05 5.88 -76.68
C SER A 77 -57.12 5.28 -77.61
N SER A 78 -58.11 4.59 -77.04
CA SER A 78 -59.23 3.99 -77.78
C SER A 78 -60.30 5.05 -78.10
N THR A 79 -60.87 5.03 -79.30
CA THR A 79 -61.98 5.93 -79.69
C THR A 79 -63.36 5.48 -79.16
N ILE A 80 -63.39 4.35 -78.44
CA ILE A 80 -64.61 3.67 -77.98
C ILE A 80 -64.99 4.20 -76.59
N SER A 81 -66.26 4.59 -76.41
CA SER A 81 -66.81 4.98 -75.10
C SER A 81 -68.23 4.46 -74.90
N LEU A 82 -68.45 3.81 -73.76
CA LEU A 82 -69.75 3.25 -73.36
C LEU A 82 -70.58 4.33 -72.66
N ARG A 83 -71.61 4.88 -73.34
CA ARG A 83 -72.46 5.97 -72.83
C ARG A 83 -73.72 5.47 -72.10
N PRO A 84 -74.14 6.09 -70.98
CA PRO A 84 -75.44 5.82 -70.33
C PRO A 84 -76.64 6.28 -71.19
N PRO A 85 -77.86 5.72 -71.03
CA PRO A 85 -78.26 4.75 -70.00
C PRO A 85 -77.94 3.28 -70.34
N LEU A 86 -77.88 2.92 -71.63
CA LEU A 86 -77.47 1.60 -72.15
C LEU A 86 -76.62 1.84 -73.42
N PRO A 87 -75.40 1.30 -73.52
CA PRO A 87 -74.56 1.49 -74.70
C PRO A 87 -75.02 0.64 -75.88
N SER A 88 -74.59 1.00 -77.09
CA SER A 88 -74.90 0.28 -78.32
C SER A 88 -74.29 -1.12 -78.32
N ALA A 89 -75.01 -2.08 -78.88
CA ALA A 89 -74.50 -3.45 -79.07
C ALA A 89 -73.14 -3.47 -79.79
N LYS A 90 -72.93 -2.55 -80.74
CA LYS A 90 -71.66 -2.41 -81.48
C LYS A 90 -70.53 -2.01 -80.53
N ASP A 91 -70.70 -0.91 -79.81
CA ASP A 91 -69.70 -0.38 -78.88
C ASP A 91 -69.31 -1.42 -77.82
N ILE A 92 -70.28 -2.20 -77.33
CA ILE A 92 -70.04 -3.28 -76.37
C ILE A 92 -69.19 -4.40 -76.97
N THR A 93 -69.53 -4.88 -78.17
CA THR A 93 -68.77 -5.94 -78.85
C THR A 93 -67.37 -5.48 -79.24
N GLU A 94 -67.21 -4.22 -79.61
CA GLU A 94 -65.92 -3.63 -79.96
C GLU A 94 -65.04 -3.45 -78.73
N THR A 95 -65.62 -3.01 -77.60
CA THR A 95 -64.94 -2.95 -76.30
C THR A 95 -64.45 -4.33 -75.87
N LEU A 96 -65.30 -5.37 -75.99
CA LEU A 96 -64.91 -6.74 -75.64
C LEU A 96 -63.80 -7.26 -76.54
N ARG A 97 -63.87 -7.01 -77.87
CA ARG A 97 -62.80 -7.40 -78.80
C ARG A 97 -61.49 -6.70 -78.47
N PHE A 98 -61.54 -5.40 -78.19
CA PHE A 98 -60.40 -4.61 -77.77
C PHE A 98 -59.73 -5.19 -76.51
N LEU A 99 -60.53 -5.50 -75.47
CA LEU A 99 -60.00 -6.10 -74.24
C LEU A 99 -59.41 -7.48 -74.44
N CYS A 100 -59.98 -8.30 -75.33
CA CYS A 100 -59.42 -9.62 -75.63
C CYS A 100 -58.07 -9.51 -76.36
N HIS A 101 -57.95 -8.61 -77.34
CA HIS A 101 -56.69 -8.37 -78.03
C HIS A 101 -55.62 -7.82 -77.08
N ARG A 102 -56.01 -6.95 -76.13
CA ARG A 102 -55.07 -6.41 -75.12
C ARG A 102 -54.54 -7.46 -74.14
N LEU A 103 -55.29 -8.53 -73.91
CA LEU A 103 -54.89 -9.65 -73.06
C LEU A 103 -54.14 -10.75 -73.85
N ASP A 104 -53.62 -10.42 -75.04
CA ASP A 104 -52.88 -11.31 -75.94
C ASP A 104 -53.65 -12.58 -76.37
N TRP A 105 -54.99 -12.50 -76.44
CA TRP A 105 -55.80 -13.59 -76.97
C TRP A 105 -55.89 -13.52 -78.50
N PRO A 106 -55.83 -14.68 -79.20
CA PRO A 106 -55.95 -14.73 -80.66
C PRO A 106 -57.28 -14.13 -81.14
N ASP A 107 -57.28 -13.58 -82.36
CA ASP A 107 -58.40 -12.82 -82.92
C ASP A 107 -59.74 -13.58 -82.81
N ILE A 108 -60.61 -13.08 -81.93
CA ILE A 108 -61.93 -13.66 -81.67
C ILE A 108 -62.88 -13.31 -82.81
N ASN A 109 -63.04 -14.25 -83.75
CA ASN A 109 -63.97 -14.11 -84.88
C ASN A 109 -65.44 -14.34 -84.47
N LYS A 110 -65.71 -15.18 -83.47
CA LYS A 110 -67.06 -15.47 -82.96
C LYS A 110 -67.15 -15.26 -81.44
N LEU A 111 -67.42 -14.01 -81.05
CA LEU A 111 -67.51 -13.62 -79.64
C LEU A 111 -68.52 -14.44 -78.82
N GLU A 112 -69.61 -14.93 -79.43
CA GLU A 112 -70.62 -15.75 -78.73
C GLU A 112 -70.13 -17.14 -78.31
N GLU A 113 -69.16 -17.71 -79.02
CA GLU A 113 -68.62 -19.05 -78.77
C GLU A 113 -67.30 -18.97 -77.97
N ASP A 114 -66.44 -18.01 -78.32
CA ASP A 114 -65.08 -17.92 -77.79
C ASP A 114 -65.01 -17.18 -76.44
N LEU A 115 -65.86 -16.16 -76.21
CA LEU A 115 -65.84 -15.40 -74.96
C LEU A 115 -66.21 -16.25 -73.73
N PRO A 116 -67.23 -17.13 -73.76
CA PRO A 116 -67.49 -18.03 -72.64
C PRO A 116 -66.33 -19.01 -72.34
N LEU A 117 -65.59 -19.45 -73.36
CA LEU A 117 -64.40 -20.29 -73.18
C LEU A 117 -63.29 -19.49 -72.50
N LEU A 118 -63.03 -18.27 -72.98
CA LEU A 118 -62.06 -17.34 -72.40
C LEU A 118 -62.37 -17.06 -70.92
N LEU A 119 -63.62 -16.71 -70.61
CA LEU A 119 -64.06 -16.46 -69.24
C LEU A 119 -63.93 -17.71 -68.35
N LYS A 120 -64.01 -18.91 -68.91
CA LYS A 120 -63.78 -20.15 -68.17
C LYS A 120 -62.28 -20.40 -67.93
N ILE A 121 -61.42 -20.14 -68.91
CA ILE A 121 -59.96 -20.28 -68.75
C ILE A 121 -59.43 -19.30 -67.70
N LEU A 122 -59.95 -18.07 -67.71
CA LEU A 122 -59.60 -17.03 -66.75
C LEU A 122 -60.34 -17.16 -65.40
N ASP A 123 -61.09 -18.25 -65.17
CA ASP A 123 -61.91 -18.50 -63.97
C ASP A 123 -62.76 -17.30 -63.53
N CYS A 124 -63.49 -16.70 -64.49
CA CYS A 124 -64.33 -15.55 -64.25
C CYS A 124 -65.43 -15.85 -63.21
N PRO A 125 -65.53 -15.05 -62.13
CA PRO A 125 -66.52 -15.29 -61.06
C PRO A 125 -67.96 -14.99 -61.48
N ILE A 126 -68.18 -14.35 -62.64
CA ILE A 126 -69.49 -13.88 -63.10
C ILE A 126 -70.03 -14.83 -64.18
N LYS A 127 -71.23 -15.38 -63.95
CA LYS A 127 -71.90 -16.24 -64.92
C LYS A 127 -72.56 -15.41 -66.02
N LEU A 128 -72.11 -15.58 -67.26
CA LEU A 128 -72.75 -15.04 -68.47
C LEU A 128 -73.53 -16.14 -69.20
N ASN A 129 -74.79 -15.84 -69.54
CA ASN A 129 -75.60 -16.71 -70.40
C ASN A 129 -75.34 -16.38 -71.88
N LYS A 130 -75.35 -17.38 -72.76
CA LYS A 130 -75.17 -17.19 -74.22
C LYS A 130 -76.15 -16.17 -74.83
N SER A 131 -77.35 -16.03 -74.26
CA SER A 131 -78.34 -15.03 -74.68
C SER A 131 -77.92 -13.58 -74.42
N ALA A 132 -77.06 -13.33 -73.43
CA ALA A 132 -76.56 -11.98 -73.13
C ALA A 132 -75.58 -11.43 -74.19
N LEU A 133 -74.93 -12.33 -74.95
CA LEU A 133 -74.02 -11.97 -76.03
C LEU A 133 -74.73 -11.79 -77.38
N LYS A 134 -75.88 -12.45 -77.59
CA LYS A 134 -76.74 -12.27 -78.79
C LYS A 134 -77.45 -10.92 -78.84
N ALA A 135 -77.81 -10.37 -77.68
CA ALA A 135 -78.45 -9.07 -77.54
C ALA A 135 -77.74 -8.23 -76.44
N PRO A 136 -76.51 -7.75 -76.72
CA PRO A 136 -75.78 -6.93 -75.77
C PRO A 136 -76.44 -5.56 -75.65
N GLY A 137 -76.78 -5.15 -74.42
CA GLY A 137 -77.41 -3.84 -74.15
C GLY A 137 -78.90 -3.87 -73.76
N THR A 138 -79.51 -5.05 -73.52
CA THR A 138 -80.87 -5.07 -72.92
C THR A 138 -80.83 -4.81 -71.41
N PRO A 139 -81.87 -4.18 -70.81
CA PRO A 139 -81.87 -3.81 -69.39
C PRO A 139 -81.61 -4.97 -68.41
N HIS A 140 -81.95 -6.20 -68.80
CA HIS A 140 -81.79 -7.39 -67.96
C HIS A 140 -80.43 -8.09 -68.13
N THR A 141 -79.77 -7.96 -69.29
CA THR A 141 -78.47 -8.59 -69.58
C THR A 141 -77.30 -7.65 -69.37
N TRP A 142 -77.53 -6.34 -69.49
CA TRP A 142 -76.51 -5.31 -69.36
C TRP A 142 -75.77 -5.33 -68.02
N PRO A 143 -76.43 -5.48 -66.84
CA PRO A 143 -75.72 -5.52 -65.58
C PRO A 143 -74.64 -6.62 -65.53
N SER A 144 -74.97 -7.85 -65.93
CA SER A 144 -74.03 -8.97 -65.94
C SER A 144 -72.91 -8.77 -66.96
N LEU A 145 -73.22 -8.21 -68.12
CA LEU A 145 -72.23 -7.94 -69.16
C LEU A 145 -71.28 -6.80 -68.77
N LEU A 146 -71.80 -5.74 -68.17
CA LEU A 146 -71.01 -4.64 -67.62
C LEU A 146 -70.06 -5.13 -66.53
N ALA A 147 -70.52 -6.01 -65.65
CA ALA A 147 -69.67 -6.59 -64.61
C ALA A 147 -68.54 -7.43 -65.19
N VAL A 148 -68.78 -8.16 -66.29
CA VAL A 148 -67.73 -8.91 -66.99
C VAL A 148 -66.74 -8.00 -67.72
N ILE A 149 -67.23 -6.97 -68.42
CA ILE A 149 -66.35 -5.97 -69.05
C ILE A 149 -65.49 -5.28 -67.99
N HIS A 150 -66.09 -4.88 -66.88
CA HIS A 150 -65.38 -4.29 -65.76
C HIS A 150 -64.32 -5.23 -65.20
N TRP A 151 -64.65 -6.50 -64.99
CA TRP A 151 -63.69 -7.50 -64.53
C TRP A 151 -62.54 -7.70 -65.53
N LEU A 152 -62.82 -7.79 -66.83
CA LEU A 152 -61.78 -7.88 -67.87
C LEU A 152 -60.89 -6.63 -67.89
N VAL A 153 -61.45 -5.44 -67.68
CA VAL A 153 -60.68 -4.20 -67.53
C VAL A 153 -59.77 -4.26 -66.30
N GLN A 154 -60.23 -4.79 -65.17
CA GLN A 154 -59.41 -4.93 -63.97
C GLN A 154 -58.23 -5.91 -64.20
N ILE A 155 -58.43 -6.99 -64.95
CA ILE A 155 -57.34 -7.90 -65.35
C ILE A 155 -56.37 -7.18 -66.28
N ALA A 156 -56.88 -6.45 -67.27
CA ALA A 156 -56.03 -5.72 -68.21
C ALA A 156 -55.20 -4.64 -67.50
N LEU A 157 -55.79 -3.91 -66.56
CA LEU A 157 -55.09 -2.97 -65.68
C LEU A 157 -54.02 -3.65 -64.83
N TYR A 158 -54.30 -4.85 -64.30
CA TYR A 158 -53.33 -5.62 -63.53
C TYR A 158 -52.17 -6.11 -64.41
N SER A 159 -52.46 -6.62 -65.60
CA SER A 159 -51.47 -7.04 -66.59
C SER A 159 -50.58 -5.86 -67.03
N ASP A 160 -51.19 -4.70 -67.28
CA ASP A 160 -50.48 -3.46 -67.61
C ASP A 160 -49.60 -2.99 -66.44
N HIS A 161 -50.05 -3.15 -65.19
CA HIS A 161 -49.26 -2.83 -64.00
C HIS A 161 -48.09 -3.80 -63.80
N ILE A 162 -48.27 -5.10 -64.05
CA ILE A 162 -47.17 -6.08 -64.02
C ILE A 162 -46.14 -5.73 -65.08
N THR A 163 -46.55 -5.56 -66.33
CA THR A 163 -45.62 -5.24 -67.43
C THR A 163 -44.93 -3.88 -67.26
N SER A 164 -45.59 -2.90 -66.61
CA SER A 164 -44.92 -1.64 -66.23
C SER A 164 -43.98 -1.82 -65.03
N SER A 165 -44.36 -2.64 -64.05
CA SER A 165 -43.53 -2.99 -62.88
C SER A 165 -42.45 -4.01 -63.21
N ASP A 166 -42.46 -4.64 -64.38
CA ASP A 166 -41.42 -5.54 -64.87
C ASP A 166 -40.10 -4.82 -65.13
N SER A 167 -40.06 -3.50 -65.00
CA SER A 167 -38.81 -2.76 -64.76
C SER A 167 -38.09 -3.20 -63.47
N ASN A 168 -38.80 -3.73 -62.46
CA ASN A 168 -38.20 -4.32 -61.26
C ASN A 168 -37.90 -5.82 -61.42
N THR A 169 -38.65 -6.55 -62.25
CA THR A 169 -38.37 -7.98 -62.52
C THR A 169 -37.25 -8.15 -63.54
N SER A 170 -37.14 -7.21 -64.50
CA SER A 170 -35.96 -7.06 -65.36
C SER A 170 -34.73 -6.75 -64.53
N ASN A 171 -34.83 -5.98 -63.44
CA ASN A 171 -33.69 -5.76 -62.54
C ASN A 171 -33.18 -7.06 -61.90
N PHE A 172 -34.08 -7.99 -61.55
CA PHE A 172 -33.66 -9.30 -61.00
C PHE A 172 -32.98 -10.19 -62.04
N LEU A 173 -33.46 -10.18 -63.29
CA LEU A 173 -32.83 -10.92 -64.39
C LEU A 173 -31.57 -10.23 -64.92
N SER A 174 -31.49 -8.90 -64.87
CA SER A 174 -30.33 -8.11 -65.29
C SER A 174 -29.21 -8.09 -64.26
N ASP A 175 -29.53 -8.26 -62.97
CA ASP A 175 -28.53 -8.40 -61.91
C ASP A 175 -27.72 -9.70 -62.08
N ASN A 176 -28.35 -10.75 -62.62
CA ASN A 176 -27.65 -11.98 -62.94
C ASN A 176 -27.06 -11.91 -64.36
N LYS A 177 -25.96 -11.17 -64.48
CA LYS A 177 -25.22 -11.00 -65.75
C LYS A 177 -24.85 -12.34 -66.41
N VAL A 178 -24.59 -13.37 -65.60
CA VAL A 178 -24.30 -14.74 -66.07
C VAL A 178 -25.53 -15.39 -66.69
N PHE A 179 -26.71 -15.17 -66.11
CA PHE A 179 -27.97 -15.67 -66.66
C PHE A 179 -28.30 -14.98 -68.00
N LEU A 180 -28.12 -13.66 -68.11
CA LEU A 180 -28.35 -12.93 -69.36
C LEU A 180 -27.40 -13.40 -70.47
N TYR A 181 -26.11 -13.52 -70.15
CA TYR A 181 -25.11 -14.09 -71.06
C TYR A 181 -25.48 -15.51 -71.51
N ALA A 182 -25.87 -16.39 -70.57
CA ALA A 182 -26.29 -17.75 -70.90
C ALA A 182 -27.55 -17.80 -71.78
N PHE A 183 -28.49 -16.89 -71.55
CA PHE A 183 -29.71 -16.77 -72.36
C PHE A 183 -29.43 -16.27 -73.78
N GLU A 184 -28.59 -15.24 -73.93
CA GLU A 184 -28.19 -14.68 -75.23
C GLU A 184 -27.34 -15.67 -76.03
N SER A 185 -26.33 -16.28 -75.39
CA SER A 185 -25.51 -17.35 -75.98
C SER A 185 -26.38 -18.54 -76.44
N TYR A 186 -27.35 -18.96 -75.63
CA TYR A 186 -28.27 -20.03 -76.03
C TYR A 186 -29.20 -19.62 -77.18
N SER A 187 -29.62 -18.36 -77.24
CA SER A 187 -30.45 -17.84 -78.32
C SER A 187 -29.70 -17.79 -79.65
N LEU A 188 -28.43 -17.38 -79.65
CA LEU A 188 -27.53 -17.39 -80.80
C LEU A 188 -27.22 -18.82 -81.27
N TYR A 189 -26.99 -19.74 -80.32
CA TYR A 189 -26.83 -21.17 -80.59
C TYR A 189 -28.05 -21.76 -81.32
N LEU A 190 -29.27 -21.44 -80.88
CA LEU A 190 -30.50 -21.91 -81.54
C LEU A 190 -30.66 -21.37 -82.97
N ARG A 191 -30.01 -20.25 -83.30
CA ARG A 191 -29.98 -19.66 -84.65
C ARG A 191 -28.83 -20.16 -85.50
N GLY A 192 -27.83 -20.80 -84.90
CA GLY A 192 -26.62 -21.29 -85.57
C GLY A 192 -25.60 -20.20 -85.88
N GLU A 193 -25.62 -19.10 -85.12
CA GLU A 193 -24.75 -17.93 -85.27
C GLU A 193 -23.51 -18.07 -84.36
N ASP A 194 -22.67 -19.09 -84.60
CA ASP A 194 -21.54 -19.44 -83.73
C ASP A 194 -20.47 -18.31 -83.63
N ASP A 195 -20.22 -17.58 -84.71
CA ASP A 195 -19.28 -16.44 -84.72
C ASP A 195 -19.75 -15.31 -83.76
N GLU A 196 -21.06 -15.10 -83.63
CA GLU A 196 -21.62 -14.09 -82.71
C GLU A 196 -21.52 -14.52 -81.25
N VAL A 197 -21.48 -15.84 -80.99
CA VAL A 197 -21.25 -16.38 -79.64
C VAL A 197 -19.81 -16.11 -79.20
N ASP A 198 -18.82 -16.31 -80.07
CA ASP A 198 -17.41 -16.03 -79.77
C ASP A 198 -17.17 -14.53 -79.47
N ASP A 199 -17.89 -13.65 -80.18
CA ASP A 199 -17.86 -12.21 -79.94
C ASP A 199 -18.49 -11.85 -78.58
N LEU A 200 -19.63 -12.45 -78.24
CA LEU A 200 -20.30 -12.30 -76.95
C LEU A 200 -19.45 -12.82 -75.78
N ASP A 201 -18.80 -13.97 -75.94
CA ASP A 201 -17.88 -14.57 -74.96
C ASP A 201 -16.71 -13.64 -74.63
N ARG A 202 -16.14 -13.02 -75.68
CA ARG A 202 -15.04 -12.07 -75.54
C ARG A 202 -15.48 -10.81 -74.81
N GLU A 203 -16.61 -10.22 -75.19
CA GLU A 203 -17.15 -9.03 -74.52
C GLU A 203 -17.47 -9.32 -73.04
N PHE A 204 -18.11 -10.46 -72.77
CA PHE A 204 -18.46 -10.85 -71.41
C PHE A 204 -17.20 -11.07 -70.55
N THR A 205 -16.20 -11.76 -71.09
CA THR A 205 -14.93 -12.00 -70.40
C THR A 205 -14.18 -10.69 -70.13
N GLU A 206 -14.15 -9.78 -71.10
CA GLU A 206 -13.53 -8.45 -70.93
C GLU A 206 -14.22 -7.65 -69.82
N LYS A 207 -15.54 -7.66 -69.80
CA LYS A 207 -16.33 -6.97 -68.76
C LYS A 207 -16.09 -7.55 -67.37
N VAL A 208 -16.05 -8.87 -67.24
CA VAL A 208 -15.73 -9.54 -65.97
C VAL A 208 -14.32 -9.22 -65.50
N GLU A 209 -13.35 -9.18 -66.42
CA GLU A 209 -11.96 -8.85 -66.10
C GLU A 209 -11.81 -7.39 -65.67
N GLN A 210 -12.53 -6.45 -66.32
CA GLN A 210 -12.60 -5.06 -65.88
C GLN A 210 -13.20 -4.92 -64.47
N GLU A 211 -14.29 -5.64 -64.18
CA GLU A 211 -14.90 -5.65 -62.85
C GLU A 211 -13.97 -6.25 -61.78
N LYS A 212 -13.24 -7.33 -62.12
CA LYS A 212 -12.22 -7.92 -61.26
C LYS A 212 -11.11 -6.91 -60.94
N ASN A 213 -10.60 -6.22 -61.96
CA ASN A 213 -9.52 -5.23 -61.79
C ASN A 213 -10.01 -4.03 -60.96
N ALA A 214 -11.20 -3.52 -61.21
CA ALA A 214 -11.79 -2.45 -60.39
C ALA A 214 -12.00 -2.88 -58.93
N ALA A 215 -12.42 -4.13 -58.68
CA ALA A 215 -12.52 -4.69 -57.35
C ALA A 215 -11.14 -4.82 -56.67
N ALA A 216 -10.12 -5.28 -57.41
CA ALA A 216 -8.74 -5.37 -56.93
C ALA A 216 -8.18 -3.99 -56.57
N ASP A 217 -8.40 -2.97 -57.40
CA ASP A 217 -8.00 -1.59 -57.11
C ASP A 217 -8.68 -1.06 -55.84
N LYS A 218 -9.97 -1.36 -55.65
CA LYS A 218 -10.69 -0.99 -54.42
C LYS A 218 -10.14 -1.72 -53.19
N VAL A 219 -9.79 -3.00 -53.31
CA VAL A 219 -9.16 -3.77 -52.23
C VAL A 219 -7.81 -3.17 -51.86
N THR A 220 -6.95 -2.90 -52.84
CA THR A 220 -5.62 -2.30 -52.57
C THR A 220 -5.74 -0.91 -51.95
N LEU A 221 -6.71 -0.10 -52.35
CA LEU A 221 -7.01 1.19 -51.72
C LEU A 221 -7.44 1.00 -50.25
N MET A 222 -8.37 0.08 -49.98
CA MET A 222 -8.82 -0.23 -48.62
C MET A 222 -7.69 -0.80 -47.74
N GLU A 223 -6.84 -1.66 -48.30
CA GLU A 223 -5.64 -2.16 -47.61
C GLU A 223 -4.68 -1.02 -47.25
N GLY A 224 -4.49 -0.06 -48.16
CA GLY A 224 -3.73 1.16 -47.90
C GLY A 224 -4.35 2.01 -46.80
N GLU A 225 -5.66 2.21 -46.81
CA GLU A 225 -6.39 2.92 -45.74
C GLU A 225 -6.28 2.20 -44.39
N VAL A 226 -6.40 0.88 -44.37
CA VAL A 226 -6.22 0.06 -43.16
C VAL A 226 -4.78 0.17 -42.65
N ALA A 227 -3.78 0.12 -43.52
CA ALA A 227 -2.39 0.30 -43.13
C ALA A 227 -2.13 1.70 -42.55
N ASN A 228 -2.69 2.75 -43.17
CA ASN A 228 -2.59 4.11 -42.66
C ASN A 228 -3.29 4.27 -41.30
N LEU A 229 -4.50 3.73 -41.14
CA LEU A 229 -5.23 3.75 -39.86
C LEU A 229 -4.52 2.93 -38.79
N ALA A 230 -3.92 1.79 -39.15
CA ALA A 230 -3.12 0.99 -38.23
C ALA A 230 -1.86 1.76 -37.79
N ALA A 231 -1.18 2.43 -38.71
CA ALA A 231 -0.04 3.30 -38.40
C ALA A 231 -0.46 4.50 -37.53
N GLU A 232 -1.62 5.10 -37.77
CA GLU A 232 -2.18 6.17 -36.94
C GLU A 232 -2.53 5.66 -35.54
N ILE A 233 -3.14 4.48 -35.40
CA ILE A 233 -3.41 3.84 -34.11
C ILE A 233 -2.11 3.57 -33.35
N GLU A 234 -1.08 3.05 -34.03
CA GLU A 234 0.20 2.76 -33.39
C GLU A 234 0.93 4.05 -33.01
N ALA A 235 0.87 5.09 -33.85
CA ALA A 235 1.37 6.42 -33.51
C ALA A 235 0.62 7.02 -32.31
N LEU A 236 -0.70 6.83 -32.20
CA LEU A 236 -1.49 7.27 -31.04
C LEU A 236 -1.21 6.44 -29.78
N ARG A 237 -0.79 5.18 -29.91
CA ARG A 237 -0.35 4.32 -28.79
C ARG A 237 1.05 4.65 -28.31
N MET A 238 1.96 4.93 -29.25
CA MET A 238 3.36 5.26 -28.97
C MET A 238 3.55 6.74 -28.58
N ALA A 239 2.65 7.62 -29.03
CA ALA A 239 2.55 8.95 -28.47
C ALA A 239 2.26 8.81 -26.98
N PRO A 240 3.06 9.45 -26.10
CA PRO A 240 2.74 9.48 -24.68
C PRO A 240 1.32 10.01 -24.56
N SER A 241 0.44 9.21 -23.98
CA SER A 241 -0.96 9.57 -23.92
C SER A 241 -1.04 10.93 -23.22
N SER A 242 -1.86 11.86 -23.71
CA SER A 242 -2.09 13.15 -23.00
C SER A 242 -2.48 12.93 -21.53
N ARG A 243 -3.01 11.73 -21.22
CA ARG A 243 -3.23 11.21 -19.88
C ARG A 243 -1.93 11.00 -19.08
N GLU A 244 -0.90 10.38 -19.64
CA GLU A 244 0.40 10.15 -19.00
C GLU A 244 1.15 11.47 -18.75
N GLU A 245 1.14 12.40 -19.72
CA GLU A 245 1.67 13.75 -19.49
C GLU A 245 0.94 14.45 -18.35
N ARG A 246 -0.40 14.40 -18.35
CA ARG A 246 -1.23 14.98 -17.29
C ARG A 246 -1.06 14.26 -15.94
N GLU A 247 -0.75 12.97 -15.94
CA GLU A 247 -0.49 12.19 -14.73
C GLU A 247 0.89 12.51 -14.15
N ASN A 248 1.89 12.72 -15.00
CA ASN A 248 3.18 13.25 -14.59
C ASN A 248 3.02 14.67 -14.00
N ASP A 249 2.32 15.57 -14.70
CA ASP A 249 2.00 16.91 -14.20
C ASP A 249 1.25 16.87 -12.87
N LYS A 250 0.26 15.98 -12.74
CA LYS A 250 -0.45 15.75 -11.48
C LYS A 250 0.52 15.31 -10.37
N SER A 251 1.44 14.39 -10.66
CA SER A 251 2.44 13.94 -9.69
C SER A 251 3.40 15.06 -9.27
N VAL A 252 3.75 15.95 -10.20
CA VAL A 252 4.58 17.14 -9.93
C VAL A 252 3.80 18.10 -9.04
N PHE A 253 2.54 18.39 -9.36
CA PHE A 253 1.68 19.25 -8.53
C PHE A 253 1.42 18.64 -7.16
N GLU A 254 1.24 17.33 -7.03
CA GLU A 254 1.09 16.67 -5.72
C GLU A 254 2.37 16.83 -4.87
N LYS A 255 3.56 16.67 -5.47
CA LYS A 255 4.83 16.94 -4.80
C LYS A 255 4.96 18.40 -4.38
N ASP A 256 4.56 19.33 -5.24
CA ASP A 256 4.63 20.76 -4.92
C ASP A 256 3.61 21.17 -3.87
N ILE A 257 2.40 20.60 -3.88
CA ILE A 257 1.41 20.74 -2.81
C ILE A 257 1.98 20.25 -1.49
N GLN A 258 2.65 19.10 -1.46
CA GLN A 258 3.30 18.60 -0.24
C GLN A 258 4.39 19.56 0.25
N LYS A 259 5.25 20.06 -0.64
CA LYS A 259 6.26 21.09 -0.29
C LYS A 259 5.61 22.35 0.28
N PHE A 260 4.54 22.84 -0.33
CA PHE A 260 3.82 24.01 0.18
C PHE A 260 3.21 23.75 1.55
N HIS A 261 2.64 22.57 1.80
CA HIS A 261 2.14 22.21 3.13
C HIS A 261 3.26 22.21 4.18
N THR A 262 4.44 21.65 3.86
CA THR A 262 5.60 21.68 4.76
C THR A 262 6.05 23.11 5.04
N ILE A 263 6.16 23.96 4.02
CA ILE A 263 6.53 25.37 4.19
C ILE A 263 5.48 26.13 5.01
N ILE A 264 4.19 25.88 4.76
CA ILE A 264 3.09 26.49 5.53
C ILE A 264 3.16 26.05 6.98
N GLU A 265 3.46 24.78 7.26
CA GLU A 265 3.61 24.26 8.63
C GLU A 265 4.81 24.91 9.33
N GLU A 266 5.97 25.02 8.66
CA GLU A 266 7.14 25.72 9.19
C GLU A 266 6.86 27.19 9.49
N ILE A 267 6.22 27.92 8.56
CA ILE A 267 5.84 29.32 8.76
C ILE A 267 4.82 29.44 9.89
N SER A 268 3.81 28.56 9.94
CA SER A 268 2.79 28.59 10.99
C SER A 268 3.39 28.34 12.37
N ASN A 269 4.31 27.38 12.48
CA ASN A 269 5.06 27.13 13.71
C ASN A 269 5.93 28.33 14.08
N GLY A 270 6.60 28.95 13.10
CA GLY A 270 7.36 30.19 13.30
C GLY A 270 6.50 31.34 13.80
N ILE A 271 5.29 31.52 13.25
CA ILE A 271 4.31 32.52 13.70
C ILE A 271 3.90 32.24 15.14
N LEU A 272 3.55 30.99 15.48
CA LEU A 272 3.16 30.62 16.85
C LEU A 272 4.29 30.88 17.85
N LEU A 273 5.53 30.54 17.52
CA LEU A 273 6.69 30.83 18.36
C LEU A 273 6.86 32.34 18.57
N MET A 274 6.81 33.12 17.49
CA MET A 274 6.93 34.58 17.57
C MET A 274 5.77 35.21 18.36
N GLU A 275 4.54 34.72 18.21
CA GLU A 275 3.39 35.17 19.00
C GLU A 275 3.55 34.87 20.49
N THR A 276 4.07 33.69 20.85
CA THR A 276 4.33 33.36 22.26
C THR A 276 5.43 34.24 22.84
N ALA A 277 6.51 34.49 22.10
CA ALA A 277 7.59 35.38 22.51
C ALA A 277 7.11 36.84 22.64
N LEU A 278 6.26 37.31 21.72
CA LEU A 278 5.66 38.65 21.79
C LEU A 278 4.79 38.78 23.03
N LYS A 279 3.91 37.80 23.31
CA LYS A 279 3.08 37.78 24.53
C LYS A 279 3.92 37.80 25.81
N GLU A 280 5.05 37.09 25.83
CA GLU A 280 5.97 37.11 26.97
C GLU A 280 6.63 38.49 27.13
N LYS A 281 7.11 39.08 26.03
CA LYS A 281 7.70 40.43 26.03
C LYS A 281 6.69 41.52 26.40
N GLU A 282 5.44 41.37 26.00
CA GLU A 282 4.35 42.28 26.37
C GLU A 282 4.08 42.21 27.88
N LYS A 283 4.03 41.01 28.47
CA LYS A 283 3.92 40.84 29.93
C LYS A 283 5.13 41.43 30.67
N GLU A 284 6.34 41.19 30.17
CA GLU A 284 7.56 41.76 30.76
C GLU A 284 7.51 43.30 30.71
N LEU A 285 7.13 43.87 29.55
CA LEU A 285 6.96 45.31 29.39
C LEU A 285 5.90 45.85 30.34
N GLU A 286 4.75 45.19 30.49
CA GLU A 286 3.71 45.58 31.43
C GLU A 286 4.21 45.61 32.87
N THR A 287 4.99 44.60 33.29
CA THR A 287 5.60 44.59 34.63
C THR A 287 6.58 45.75 34.81
N LYS A 288 7.39 46.07 33.79
CA LYS A 288 8.35 47.16 33.83
C LYS A 288 7.68 48.53 33.83
N VAL A 289 6.59 48.70 33.09
CA VAL A 289 5.77 49.92 33.10
C VAL A 289 5.13 50.12 34.48
N ARG A 290 4.58 49.07 35.10
CA ARG A 290 4.05 49.15 36.47
C ARG A 290 5.12 49.48 37.49
N GLU A 291 6.31 48.88 37.38
CA GLU A 291 7.46 49.20 38.24
C GLU A 291 7.90 50.66 38.07
N TYR A 292 8.00 51.15 36.84
CA TYR A 292 8.33 52.54 36.55
C TYR A 292 7.30 53.51 37.13
N GLN A 293 6.00 53.23 36.96
CA GLN A 293 4.93 54.04 37.55
C GLN A 293 5.04 54.10 39.07
N ARG A 294 5.25 52.95 39.73
CA ARG A 294 5.46 52.90 41.19
C ARG A 294 6.69 53.73 41.62
N ILE A 295 7.81 53.62 40.91
CA ILE A 295 9.02 54.40 41.20
C ILE A 295 8.77 55.90 40.99
N CYS A 296 7.98 56.29 39.99
CA CYS A 296 7.59 57.69 39.79
C CYS A 296 6.72 58.21 40.93
N GLU A 297 5.72 57.43 41.36
CA GLU A 297 4.87 57.76 42.51
C GLU A 297 5.69 57.90 43.80
N GLU A 298 6.58 56.94 44.08
CA GLU A 298 7.51 56.98 45.21
C GLU A 298 8.43 58.21 45.14
N ASN A 299 8.98 58.54 43.96
CA ASN A 299 9.81 59.73 43.79
C ASN A 299 9.03 61.03 43.98
N GLU A 300 7.79 61.10 43.50
CA GLU A 300 6.93 62.27 43.73
C GLU A 300 6.57 62.42 45.22
N GLU A 301 6.31 61.31 45.92
CA GLU A 301 6.07 61.31 47.36
C GLU A 301 7.33 61.72 48.13
N LEU A 302 8.49 61.17 47.79
CA LEU A 302 9.78 61.58 48.36
C LEU A 302 10.05 63.06 48.11
N LYS A 303 9.77 63.57 46.91
CA LYS A 303 9.93 64.99 46.60
C LYS A 303 8.98 65.86 47.42
N LYS A 304 7.70 65.48 47.54
CA LYS A 304 6.75 66.18 48.43
C LYS A 304 7.21 66.15 49.89
N ASN A 305 7.72 65.02 50.36
CA ASN A 305 8.26 64.88 51.70
C ASN A 305 9.49 65.79 51.90
N ILE A 306 10.43 65.82 50.96
CA ILE A 306 11.58 66.72 50.97
C ILE A 306 11.14 68.19 50.96
N ASP A 307 10.19 68.57 50.08
CA ASP A 307 9.69 69.93 49.98
C ASP A 307 8.91 70.36 51.25
N SER A 308 8.27 69.41 51.94
CA SER A 308 7.60 69.64 53.24
C SER A 308 8.57 69.68 54.43
N GLN A 309 9.74 69.05 54.30
CA GLN A 309 10.80 69.10 55.29
C GLN A 309 11.54 70.44 55.17
N THR A 310 11.31 71.33 56.12
CA THR A 310 11.99 72.63 56.22
C THR A 310 13.44 72.53 56.69
N MET A 311 14.16 71.45 56.34
CA MET A 311 15.59 71.32 56.64
C MET A 311 16.39 71.93 55.50
N ASN A 312 16.98 73.08 55.78
CA ASN A 312 17.77 73.85 54.83
C ASN A 312 19.06 73.06 54.49
N ALA A 313 19.57 73.09 53.25
CA ALA A 313 20.81 72.38 52.88
C ALA A 313 22.00 72.69 53.82
N ARG A 314 21.97 73.86 54.46
CA ARG A 314 22.89 74.27 55.54
C ARG A 314 22.82 73.41 56.82
N GLU A 315 21.64 72.93 57.19
CA GLU A 315 21.45 72.05 58.36
C GLU A 315 21.94 70.63 58.09
N ALA A 316 21.76 70.11 56.87
CA ALA A 316 22.36 68.84 56.47
C ALA A 316 23.90 68.90 56.47
N GLU A 317 24.47 70.00 55.99
CA GLU A 317 25.92 70.23 56.08
C GLU A 317 26.42 70.45 57.51
N ARG A 318 25.62 71.12 58.37
CA ARG A 318 25.92 71.25 59.79
C ARG A 318 25.93 69.89 60.48
N MET A 319 24.90 69.07 60.23
CA MET A 319 24.80 67.72 60.77
C MET A 319 25.96 66.84 60.28
N LYS A 320 26.39 66.96 59.02
CA LYS A 320 27.58 66.26 58.51
C LYS A 320 28.87 66.66 59.24
N ARG A 321 29.06 67.95 59.53
CA ARG A 321 30.23 68.42 60.30
C ARG A 321 30.18 67.95 61.76
N GLU A 322 28.99 67.94 62.37
CA GLU A 322 28.79 67.42 63.72
C GLU A 322 29.01 65.90 63.77
N LEU A 323 28.56 65.15 62.77
CA LEU A 323 28.80 63.71 62.65
C LEU A 323 30.30 63.40 62.49
N GLN A 324 31.01 64.14 61.62
CA GLN A 324 32.47 64.02 61.50
C GLN A 324 33.23 64.45 62.77
N ALA A 325 32.65 65.30 63.62
CA ALA A 325 33.22 65.63 64.92
C ALA A 325 33.03 64.47 65.91
N VAL A 326 31.82 63.92 65.97
CA VAL A 326 31.51 62.75 66.80
C VAL A 326 32.33 61.52 66.38
N GLU A 327 32.53 61.28 65.08
CA GLU A 327 33.39 60.20 64.60
C GLU A 327 34.85 60.35 65.07
N ARG A 328 35.38 61.59 65.09
CA ARG A 328 36.72 61.87 65.63
C ARG A 328 36.77 61.64 67.13
N ASP A 329 35.76 62.08 67.86
CA ASP A 329 35.68 61.90 69.31
C ASP A 329 35.54 60.41 69.69
N ILE A 330 34.80 59.63 68.89
CA ILE A 330 34.71 58.16 69.03
C ILE A 330 36.08 57.52 68.78
N ALA A 331 36.76 57.89 67.69
CA ALA A 331 38.09 57.34 67.40
C ALA A 331 39.12 57.67 68.49
N GLU A 332 39.07 58.89 69.05
CA GLU A 332 39.92 59.29 70.18
C GLU A 332 39.57 58.53 71.46
N ALA A 333 38.27 58.35 71.76
CA ALA A 333 37.81 57.56 72.90
C ALA A 333 38.18 56.07 72.76
N GLU A 334 38.10 55.50 71.56
CA GLU A 334 38.53 54.12 71.28
C GLU A 334 40.04 53.97 71.42
N ALA A 335 40.84 54.92 70.93
CA ALA A 335 42.28 54.92 71.11
C ALA A 335 42.66 55.03 72.61
N ALA A 336 41.98 55.90 73.35
CA ALA A 336 42.17 56.03 74.80
C ALA A 336 41.77 54.74 75.54
N ARG A 337 40.66 54.10 75.16
CA ARG A 337 40.23 52.81 75.72
C ARG A 337 41.30 51.75 75.48
N ASN A 338 41.78 51.60 74.25
CA ASN A 338 42.80 50.61 73.92
C ASN A 338 44.11 50.84 74.72
N ALA A 339 44.52 52.09 74.90
CA ALA A 339 45.69 52.42 75.73
C ALA A 339 45.49 52.10 77.22
N TRP A 340 44.26 52.24 77.76
CA TRP A 340 43.94 51.83 79.12
C TRP A 340 43.81 50.31 79.27
N GLU A 341 43.29 49.63 78.26
CA GLU A 341 43.27 48.17 78.20
C GLU A 341 44.69 47.61 78.20
N GLU A 342 45.60 48.13 77.37
CA GLU A 342 47.02 47.73 77.35
C GLU A 342 47.67 47.92 78.73
N LYS A 343 47.46 49.06 79.39
CA LYS A 343 47.92 49.27 80.77
C LYS A 343 47.32 48.28 81.76
N SER A 344 46.05 47.90 81.59
CA SER A 344 45.41 46.88 82.43
C SER A 344 46.07 45.52 82.21
N TRP A 345 46.32 45.14 80.95
CA TRP A 345 47.01 43.90 80.60
C TRP A 345 48.43 43.83 81.18
N ASP A 346 49.19 44.93 81.11
CA ASP A 346 50.53 45.02 81.71
C ASP A 346 50.50 44.88 83.23
N LEU A 347 49.54 45.55 83.89
CA LEU A 347 49.36 45.43 85.33
C LEU A 347 48.93 44.02 85.74
N ASP A 348 48.01 43.40 85.01
CA ASP A 348 47.56 42.02 85.27
C ASP A 348 48.69 41.02 85.04
N ALA A 349 49.54 41.23 84.03
CA ALA A 349 50.74 40.41 83.79
C ALA A 349 51.76 40.55 84.93
N ALA A 350 52.03 41.78 85.38
CA ALA A 350 52.93 42.04 86.51
C ALA A 350 52.40 41.45 87.82
N LEU A 351 51.09 41.59 88.08
CA LEU A 351 50.43 41.03 89.26
C LEU A 351 50.44 39.49 89.21
N GLY A 352 50.20 38.91 88.03
CA GLY A 352 50.33 37.47 87.78
C GLY A 352 51.74 36.94 88.02
N HIS A 353 52.79 37.66 87.60
CA HIS A 353 54.17 37.28 87.89
C HIS A 353 54.46 37.31 89.40
N LYS A 354 54.03 38.37 90.09
CA LYS A 354 54.21 38.50 91.54
C LYS A 354 53.43 37.45 92.32
N PHE A 355 52.25 37.06 91.86
CA PHE A 355 51.48 35.98 92.47
C PHE A 355 52.17 34.62 92.31
N LYS A 356 52.77 34.33 91.14
CA LYS A 356 53.56 33.10 90.93
C LYS A 356 54.81 33.04 91.83
N GLU A 357 55.52 34.16 92.01
CA GLU A 357 56.62 34.25 92.98
C GLU A 357 56.14 34.00 94.41
N LEU A 358 54.97 34.53 94.77
CA LEU A 358 54.38 34.33 96.10
C LEU A 358 53.96 32.87 96.30
N GLU A 359 53.45 32.21 95.26
CA GLU A 359 53.07 30.80 95.26
C GLU A 359 54.30 29.90 95.44
N SER A 360 55.40 30.17 94.73
CA SER A 360 56.65 29.42 94.94
C SER A 360 57.17 29.58 96.37
N LEU A 361 57.16 30.80 96.92
CA LEU A 361 57.59 31.05 98.30
C LEU A 361 56.67 30.42 99.35
N SER A 362 55.35 30.41 99.09
CA SER A 362 54.36 29.72 99.94
C SER A 362 54.58 28.21 99.93
N ILE A 363 54.83 27.62 98.76
CA ILE A 363 55.16 26.19 98.63
C ILE A 363 56.45 25.88 99.39
N GLU A 364 57.50 26.70 99.24
CA GLU A 364 58.77 26.53 99.97
C GLU A 364 58.59 26.64 101.49
N CYS A 365 57.84 27.64 101.96
CA CYS A 365 57.52 27.80 103.39
C CYS A 365 56.69 26.63 103.92
N ASN A 366 55.66 26.19 103.19
CA ASN A 366 54.84 25.04 103.57
C ASN A 366 55.64 23.73 103.56
N GLN A 367 56.57 23.55 102.61
CA GLN A 367 57.49 22.42 102.62
C GLN A 367 58.45 22.50 103.81
N ALA A 368 58.97 23.68 104.16
CA ALA A 368 59.81 23.88 105.33
C ALA A 368 59.05 23.60 106.64
N LEU A 369 57.80 24.06 106.76
CA LEU A 369 56.90 23.77 107.89
C LEU A 369 56.64 22.26 108.03
N ARG A 370 56.36 21.56 106.91
CA ARG A 370 56.22 20.09 106.91
C ARG A 370 57.51 19.36 107.29
N ARG A 371 58.68 19.85 106.86
CA ARG A 371 59.99 19.31 107.26
C ARG A 371 60.27 19.51 108.75
N LEU A 372 59.82 20.63 109.32
CA LEU A 372 59.96 20.98 110.73
C LEU A 372 58.93 20.26 111.64
N LYS A 373 57.95 19.54 111.07
CA LYS A 373 56.89 18.81 111.82
C LYS A 373 56.15 19.68 112.86
N LEU A 374 56.04 20.98 112.58
CA LEU A 374 55.05 21.83 113.26
C LEU A 374 53.67 21.35 112.76
N GLY A 375 52.68 21.25 113.65
CA GLY A 375 51.41 20.57 113.36
C GLY A 375 50.73 20.99 112.06
N ASN A 376 49.83 20.14 111.53
CA ASN A 376 49.11 20.36 110.26
C ASN A 376 48.21 21.62 110.22
N ASP A 377 48.19 22.43 111.27
CA ASP A 377 47.31 23.58 111.44
C ASP A 377 47.89 24.87 110.83
N PHE A 378 49.14 24.86 110.34
CA PHE A 378 49.79 26.02 109.70
C PHE A 378 50.10 25.73 108.23
N GLN A 379 49.17 26.07 107.33
CA GLN A 379 49.39 26.02 105.89
C GLN A 379 49.04 27.35 105.23
N TYR A 380 50.03 27.99 104.60
CA TYR A 380 49.77 29.15 103.75
C TYR A 380 48.92 28.70 102.54
N VAL A 381 47.70 29.21 102.45
CA VAL A 381 46.79 29.00 101.30
C VAL A 381 46.57 30.37 100.67
N LEU A 382 47.15 30.57 99.48
CA LEU A 382 47.08 31.86 98.81
C LEU A 382 45.72 32.09 98.18
N ASN A 383 45.14 33.28 98.38
CA ASN A 383 43.91 33.70 97.71
C ASN A 383 44.19 34.85 96.73
N PRO A 384 44.04 34.65 95.41
CA PRO A 384 44.32 35.67 94.40
C PRO A 384 43.34 36.84 94.39
N LYS A 385 42.23 36.79 95.14
CA LYS A 385 41.23 37.86 95.24
C LYS A 385 41.25 38.63 96.57
N GLY A 386 42.23 38.37 97.45
CA GLY A 386 42.35 39.07 98.74
C GLY A 386 42.78 40.53 98.56
N SER A 387 42.14 41.47 99.25
CA SER A 387 42.47 42.90 99.18
C SER A 387 43.39 43.36 100.31
N THR A 388 43.72 42.45 101.26
CA THR A 388 44.61 42.71 102.40
C THR A 388 45.70 41.62 102.53
N PRO A 389 46.92 41.93 103.01
CA PRO A 389 48.02 40.96 103.09
C PRO A 389 47.70 39.70 103.92
N ALA A 390 46.81 39.81 104.91
CA ALA A 390 46.35 38.68 105.72
C ALA A 390 45.36 37.76 104.95
N GLU A 391 44.49 38.34 104.11
CA GLU A 391 43.59 37.56 103.24
C GLU A 391 44.31 36.91 102.04
N VAL A 392 45.38 37.53 101.55
CA VAL A 392 46.19 36.97 100.44
C VAL A 392 47.03 35.79 100.91
N LEU A 393 47.56 35.82 102.14
CA LEU A 393 48.44 34.78 102.70
C LEU A 393 47.70 33.72 103.54
N GLY A 394 46.46 33.97 103.95
CA GLY A 394 45.60 33.03 104.66
C GLY A 394 45.95 32.77 106.14
N ILE A 395 47.13 33.19 106.63
CA ILE A 395 47.58 33.06 108.04
C ILE A 395 48.45 34.28 108.44
N ASP A 396 48.32 34.76 109.68
CA ASP A 396 49.17 35.82 110.24
C ASP A 396 50.51 35.26 110.79
N TYR A 397 51.61 35.60 110.10
CA TYR A 397 52.98 35.18 110.42
C TYR A 397 53.46 35.61 111.82
N LYS A 398 52.97 36.73 112.36
CA LYS A 398 53.49 37.30 113.61
C LYS A 398 52.93 36.64 114.87
N SER A 399 51.69 36.19 114.85
CA SER A 399 50.97 35.68 116.01
C SER A 399 51.10 34.16 116.18
N ASN A 400 51.28 33.42 115.08
CA ASN A 400 51.09 31.96 115.09
C ASN A 400 52.37 31.14 114.84
N ILE A 401 53.19 31.47 113.83
CA ILE A 401 54.32 30.60 113.39
C ILE A 401 55.61 30.85 114.20
N LYS A 402 55.87 32.11 114.58
CA LYS A 402 57.11 32.51 115.26
C LYS A 402 57.34 31.86 116.64
N PRO A 403 56.35 31.70 117.54
CA PRO A 403 56.58 31.11 118.87
C PRO A 403 56.86 29.59 118.82
N GLU A 404 56.26 28.82 117.91
CA GLU A 404 56.50 27.38 117.79
C GLU A 404 57.89 27.01 117.24
N LEU A 405 58.41 27.81 116.31
CA LEU A 405 59.73 27.57 115.70
C LEU A 405 60.87 27.69 116.72
N THR A 406 60.73 28.61 117.70
CA THR A 406 61.67 28.75 118.82
C THR A 406 61.66 27.56 119.77
N SER A 407 60.53 26.87 119.94
CA SER A 407 60.44 25.66 120.78
C SER A 407 61.05 24.42 120.12
N LEU A 408 60.99 24.31 118.79
CA LEU A 408 61.47 23.14 118.06
C LEU A 408 63.01 23.10 117.99
N MET A 409 63.65 24.27 117.85
CA MET A 409 65.11 24.43 117.76
C MET A 409 65.84 23.86 119.00
N ASP A 410 65.30 24.08 120.19
CA ASP A 410 65.89 23.60 121.45
C ASP A 410 65.75 22.06 121.63
N SER A 411 64.74 21.44 120.99
CA SER A 411 64.56 19.98 121.01
C SER A 411 65.48 19.24 120.03
N ILE A 412 65.76 19.84 118.87
CA ILE A 412 66.56 19.23 117.80
C ILE A 412 68.04 19.10 118.21
N ASN A 413 68.59 20.11 118.89
CA ASN A 413 69.98 20.10 119.39
C ASN A 413 70.28 18.97 120.38
N LYS A 414 69.27 18.46 121.09
CA LYS A 414 69.43 17.33 122.03
C LYS A 414 69.35 15.95 121.33
N SER A 415 68.69 15.89 120.18
CA SER A 415 68.45 14.65 119.41
C SER A 415 69.49 14.37 118.31
N SER A 416 70.29 15.37 117.92
CA SER A 416 71.31 15.26 116.87
C SER A 416 72.54 14.48 117.32
N VAL A 417 72.93 14.58 118.60
CA VAL A 417 74.06 13.84 119.19
C VAL A 417 73.80 12.33 119.19
N THR A 418 72.55 11.90 119.43
CA THR A 418 72.17 10.47 119.47
C THR A 418 72.01 9.83 118.08
N LYS A 419 71.69 10.61 117.04
CA LYS A 419 71.50 10.08 115.66
C LYS A 419 72.80 9.86 114.89
N LEU A 420 73.89 10.52 115.30
CA LEU A 420 75.22 10.32 114.71
C LEU A 420 75.76 8.91 114.99
N GLU A 421 75.40 8.31 116.11
CA GLU A 421 75.74 6.92 116.48
C GLU A 421 74.90 5.88 115.70
N GLU A 422 73.65 6.21 115.33
CA GLU A 422 72.78 5.32 114.52
C GLU A 422 73.16 5.28 113.03
N LEU A 423 73.67 6.36 112.45
CA LEU A 423 74.05 6.43 111.03
C LEU A 423 75.18 5.45 110.65
N ILE A 424 76.11 5.20 111.58
CA ILE A 424 77.22 4.26 111.37
C ILE A 424 76.68 2.82 111.22
N SER A 425 75.58 2.47 111.91
CA SER A 425 74.97 1.14 111.83
C SER A 425 74.18 0.91 110.53
N LEU A 426 73.56 1.95 109.97
CA LEU A 426 72.75 1.86 108.76
C LEU A 426 73.58 1.72 107.48
N GLN A 427 74.79 2.31 107.47
CA GLN A 427 75.73 2.17 106.36
C GLN A 427 76.13 0.70 106.12
N GLN A 428 76.29 -0.06 107.19
CA GLN A 428 76.65 -1.48 107.12
C GLN A 428 75.52 -2.35 106.57
N ARG A 429 74.26 -1.97 106.82
CA ARG A 429 73.06 -2.66 106.31
C ARG A 429 72.78 -2.35 104.83
N SER A 430 73.27 -1.24 104.30
CA SER A 430 73.15 -0.88 102.88
C SER A 430 73.92 -1.85 101.98
N VAL A 431 75.16 -2.17 102.36
CA VAL A 431 76.05 -3.05 101.58
C VAL A 431 75.45 -4.46 101.42
N ASP A 432 74.77 -4.96 102.46
CA ASP A 432 74.07 -6.26 102.39
C ASP A 432 72.86 -6.25 101.44
N ASN A 433 72.15 -5.13 101.32
CA ASN A 433 71.00 -5.02 100.41
C ASN A 433 71.44 -4.95 98.93
N ASP A 434 72.58 -4.35 98.64
CA ASP A 434 73.14 -4.29 97.29
C ASP A 434 73.48 -5.69 96.76
N SER A 435 74.03 -6.57 97.61
CA SER A 435 74.30 -7.97 97.24
C SER A 435 73.02 -8.76 96.87
N LYS A 436 71.89 -8.46 97.52
CA LYS A 436 70.59 -9.10 97.24
C LYS A 436 69.96 -8.58 95.95
N LEU A 437 70.17 -7.31 95.60
CA LEU A 437 69.73 -6.75 94.32
C LEU A 437 70.47 -7.41 93.15
N GLU A 438 71.76 -7.67 93.28
CA GLU A 438 72.57 -8.34 92.27
C GLU A 438 72.04 -9.75 91.95
N LEU A 439 71.67 -10.53 92.98
CA LEU A 439 71.05 -11.84 92.82
C LEU A 439 69.69 -11.77 92.08
N LYS A 440 68.89 -10.73 92.34
CA LYS A 440 67.60 -10.51 91.65
C LYS A 440 67.80 -10.09 90.19
N ARG A 441 68.82 -9.29 89.87
CA ARG A 441 69.20 -8.97 88.49
C ARG A 441 69.59 -10.24 87.71
N ASN A 442 70.36 -11.13 88.32
CA ASN A 442 70.72 -12.41 87.69
C ASN A 442 69.48 -13.30 87.45
N ARG A 443 68.49 -13.28 88.35
CA ARG A 443 67.22 -13.99 88.15
C ARG A 443 66.40 -13.41 86.99
N LEU A 444 66.40 -12.08 86.84
CA LEU A 444 65.74 -11.40 85.72
C LEU A 444 66.40 -11.73 84.39
N ALA A 445 67.73 -11.80 84.33
CA ALA A 445 68.44 -12.20 83.12
C ALA A 445 68.06 -13.63 82.65
N VAL A 446 67.89 -14.57 83.58
CA VAL A 446 67.40 -15.93 83.26
C VAL A 446 65.95 -15.93 82.76
N LEU A 447 65.10 -15.06 83.30
CA LEU A 447 63.73 -14.92 82.82
C LEU A 447 63.69 -14.29 81.43
N GLN A 448 64.58 -13.32 81.15
CA GLN A 448 64.71 -12.71 79.84
C GLN A 448 65.13 -13.73 78.79
N SER A 449 66.11 -14.60 79.07
CA SER A 449 66.50 -15.65 78.11
C SER A 449 65.36 -16.62 77.81
N ARG A 450 64.50 -16.90 78.79
CA ARG A 450 63.28 -17.73 78.58
C ARG A 450 62.24 -17.05 77.69
N VAL A 451 62.15 -15.72 77.74
CA VAL A 451 61.28 -14.95 76.84
C VAL A 451 61.86 -15.00 75.43
N ASP A 452 63.17 -14.76 75.28
CA ASP A 452 63.85 -14.79 73.99
C ASP A 452 63.75 -16.18 73.33
N ASP A 453 63.88 -17.27 74.11
CA ASP A 453 63.65 -18.65 73.64
C ASP A 453 62.21 -18.87 73.14
N GLY A 454 61.22 -18.26 73.82
CA GLY A 454 59.82 -18.32 73.42
C GLY A 454 59.54 -17.54 72.13
N GLU A 455 60.14 -16.37 71.97
CA GLU A 455 60.06 -15.58 70.73
C GLU A 455 60.70 -16.31 69.55
N ALA A 456 61.82 -17.02 69.77
CA ALA A 456 62.45 -17.85 68.76
C ALA A 456 61.52 -19.00 68.30
N GLN A 457 60.83 -19.68 69.23
CA GLN A 457 59.83 -20.70 68.88
C GLN A 457 58.66 -20.13 68.08
N LEU A 458 58.18 -18.95 68.44
CA LEU A 458 57.08 -18.27 67.73
C LEU A 458 57.51 -17.90 66.30
N ASN A 459 58.74 -17.44 66.13
CA ASN A 459 59.31 -17.16 64.80
C ASN A 459 59.49 -18.42 63.95
N MET A 460 59.88 -19.56 64.55
CA MET A 460 59.93 -20.85 63.85
C MET A 460 58.53 -21.26 63.37
N LEU A 461 57.52 -21.19 64.24
CA LEU A 461 56.13 -21.53 63.88
C LEU A 461 55.60 -20.62 62.77
N LYS A 462 55.93 -19.32 62.83
CA LYS A 462 55.57 -18.36 61.78
C LYS A 462 56.20 -18.73 60.43
N LYS A 463 57.45 -19.21 60.42
CA LYS A 463 58.13 -19.68 59.21
C LYS A 463 57.50 -20.97 58.67
N GLU A 464 57.14 -21.91 59.54
CA GLU A 464 56.42 -23.13 59.15
C GLU A 464 55.05 -22.82 58.53
N ILE A 465 54.30 -21.86 59.08
CA ILE A 465 53.03 -21.40 58.51
C ILE A 465 53.27 -20.77 57.12
N GLN A 466 54.32 -19.98 56.97
CA GLN A 466 54.68 -19.37 55.68
C GLN A 466 55.08 -20.43 54.64
N ASP A 467 55.81 -21.47 55.04
CA ASP A 467 56.21 -22.59 54.18
C ASP A 467 55.02 -23.49 53.83
N CYS A 468 54.06 -23.70 54.74
CA CYS A 468 52.81 -24.40 54.40
C CYS A 468 51.98 -23.59 53.40
N THR A 469 51.91 -22.27 53.60
CA THR A 469 51.19 -21.38 52.69
C THR A 469 51.81 -21.42 51.28
N SER A 470 53.14 -21.36 51.17
CA SER A 470 53.82 -21.44 49.89
C SER A 470 53.59 -22.80 49.21
N ARG A 471 53.65 -23.90 49.96
CA ARG A 471 53.30 -25.24 49.44
C ARG A 471 51.89 -25.31 48.87
N TYR A 472 50.88 -24.85 49.60
CA TYR A 472 49.50 -24.84 49.10
C TYR A 472 49.34 -23.95 47.87
N THR A 473 50.08 -22.84 47.77
CA THR A 473 50.05 -22.01 46.55
C THR A 473 50.70 -22.68 45.34
N VAL A 474 51.72 -23.53 45.55
CA VAL A 474 52.35 -24.30 44.47
C VAL A 474 51.43 -25.44 44.03
N GLU A 475 50.88 -26.20 44.98
CA GLU A 475 49.91 -27.28 44.70
C GLU A 475 48.66 -26.75 43.99
N ALA A 476 48.18 -25.56 44.36
CA ALA A 476 47.09 -24.90 43.64
C ALA A 476 47.45 -24.55 42.18
N LYS A 477 48.70 -24.19 41.89
CA LYS A 477 49.16 -23.94 40.51
C LYS A 477 49.29 -25.24 39.72
N GLU A 478 49.85 -26.29 40.31
CA GLU A 478 49.95 -27.61 39.69
C GLU A 478 48.56 -28.16 39.33
N MET A 479 47.57 -28.03 40.22
CA MET A 479 46.19 -28.42 39.92
C MET A 479 45.58 -27.61 38.76
N VAL A 480 45.92 -26.32 38.62
CA VAL A 480 45.47 -25.50 37.48
C VAL A 480 46.13 -25.97 36.19
N GLU A 481 47.43 -26.22 36.19
CA GLU A 481 48.16 -26.74 35.01
C GLU A 481 47.66 -28.13 34.60
N ASP A 482 47.29 -28.98 35.55
CA ASP A 482 46.70 -30.30 35.29
C ASP A 482 45.31 -30.18 34.65
N VAL A 483 44.47 -29.25 35.13
CA VAL A 483 43.17 -28.95 34.49
C VAL A 483 43.37 -28.43 33.07
N GLU A 484 44.35 -27.54 32.84
CA GLU A 484 44.67 -27.06 31.49
C GLU A 484 45.09 -28.20 30.56
N ARG A 485 45.92 -29.15 31.02
CA ARG A 485 46.26 -30.34 30.23
C ARG A 485 45.05 -31.21 29.91
N GLU A 486 44.20 -31.48 30.90
CA GLU A 486 42.99 -32.29 30.69
C GLU A 486 42.02 -31.61 29.71
N THR A 487 41.87 -30.28 29.79
CA THR A 487 41.08 -29.53 28.80
C THR A 487 41.66 -29.64 27.39
N HIS A 488 42.98 -29.63 27.25
CA HIS A 488 43.62 -29.83 25.95
C HIS A 488 43.43 -31.25 25.41
N GLU A 489 43.50 -32.28 26.27
CA GLU A 489 43.19 -33.66 25.89
C GLU A 489 41.74 -33.82 25.46
N MET A 490 40.80 -33.17 26.18
CA MET A 490 39.39 -33.14 25.80
C MET A 490 39.18 -32.48 24.42
N ASP A 491 39.84 -31.36 24.14
CA ASP A 491 39.80 -30.70 22.83
C ASP A 491 40.36 -31.59 21.70
N MET A 492 41.39 -32.40 21.98
CA MET A 492 41.90 -33.37 21.01
C MET A 492 40.89 -34.48 20.73
N VAL A 493 40.26 -35.03 21.78
CA VAL A 493 39.22 -36.06 21.64
C VAL A 493 37.98 -35.52 20.90
N GLU A 494 37.59 -34.27 21.16
CA GLU A 494 36.52 -33.60 20.42
C GLU A 494 36.86 -33.52 18.92
N ARG A 495 38.09 -33.10 18.58
CA ARG A 495 38.56 -33.05 17.19
C ARG A 495 38.58 -34.42 16.52
N GLU A 496 39.04 -35.46 17.23
CA GLU A 496 39.01 -36.84 16.72
C GLU A 496 37.57 -37.32 16.47
N ALA A 497 36.63 -36.98 17.37
CA ALA A 497 35.22 -37.29 17.18
C ALA A 497 34.60 -36.55 15.98
N GLU A 498 34.98 -35.28 15.76
CA GLU A 498 34.58 -34.51 14.58
C GLU A 498 35.12 -35.14 13.28
N GLU A 499 36.38 -35.58 13.27
CA GLU A 499 36.99 -36.27 12.14
C GLU A 499 36.30 -37.62 11.87
N TYR A 500 35.98 -38.38 12.92
CA TYR A 500 35.23 -39.63 12.80
C TYR A 500 33.82 -39.40 12.24
N LEU A 501 33.12 -38.36 12.71
CA LEU A 501 31.82 -37.96 12.19
C LEU A 501 31.91 -37.56 10.70
N LYS A 502 32.95 -36.83 10.31
CA LYS A 502 33.20 -36.46 8.92
C LYS A 502 33.50 -37.68 8.04
N ALA A 503 34.31 -38.62 8.53
CA ALA A 503 34.61 -39.87 7.83
C ALA A 503 33.36 -40.75 7.66
N SER A 504 32.53 -40.85 8.70
CA SER A 504 31.26 -41.58 8.67
C SER A 504 30.28 -40.96 7.66
N LYS A 505 30.13 -39.62 7.65
CA LYS A 505 29.32 -38.90 6.64
C LYS A 505 29.81 -39.16 5.22
N ALA A 506 31.12 -39.13 4.98
CA ALA A 506 31.68 -39.42 3.66
C ALA A 506 31.45 -40.88 3.23
N ASN A 507 31.49 -41.82 4.18
CA ASN A 507 31.18 -43.22 3.92
C ASN A 507 29.71 -43.42 3.53
N LEU A 508 28.78 -42.76 4.24
CA LEU A 508 27.36 -42.79 3.92
C LEU A 508 27.08 -42.19 2.52
N GLN A 509 27.74 -41.08 2.17
CA GLN A 509 27.63 -40.50 0.84
C GLN A 509 28.07 -41.48 -0.26
N ARG A 510 29.19 -42.19 -0.05
CA ARG A 510 29.68 -43.21 -0.99
C ARG A 510 28.71 -44.38 -1.14
N VAL A 511 28.08 -44.82 -0.05
CA VAL A 511 27.06 -45.88 -0.10
C VAL A 511 25.84 -45.41 -0.88
N ILE A 512 25.42 -44.15 -0.72
CA ILE A 512 24.33 -43.56 -1.52
C ILE A 512 24.69 -43.60 -3.00
N GLU A 513 25.87 -43.10 -3.38
CA GLU A 513 26.35 -43.13 -4.77
C GLU A 513 26.38 -44.55 -5.34
N GLN A 514 26.88 -45.53 -4.57
CA GLN A 514 26.90 -46.92 -5.00
C GLN A 514 25.47 -47.48 -5.19
N THR A 515 24.53 -47.18 -4.28
CA THR A 515 23.13 -47.61 -4.46
C THR A 515 22.47 -46.94 -5.65
N GLU A 516 22.78 -45.67 -5.94
CA GLU A 516 22.33 -44.99 -7.15
C GLU A 516 22.88 -45.66 -8.41
N GLU A 517 24.17 -46.01 -8.43
CA GLU A 517 24.78 -46.77 -9.53
C GLU A 517 24.11 -48.14 -9.72
N GLU A 518 23.87 -48.89 -8.64
CA GLU A 518 23.17 -50.17 -8.69
C GLU A 518 21.73 -50.03 -9.20
N THR A 519 21.00 -49.00 -8.77
CA THR A 519 19.66 -48.70 -9.31
C THR A 519 19.71 -48.33 -10.79
N GLN A 520 20.74 -47.59 -11.21
CA GLN A 520 20.92 -47.22 -12.61
C GLN A 520 21.29 -48.45 -13.46
N MET A 521 22.09 -49.38 -12.94
CA MET A 521 22.36 -50.66 -13.61
C MET A 521 21.08 -51.49 -13.76
N CYS A 522 20.29 -51.64 -12.69
CA CYS A 522 19.00 -52.32 -12.77
C CYS A 522 18.06 -51.67 -13.80
N ALA A 523 18.04 -50.33 -13.86
CA ALA A 523 17.27 -49.60 -14.87
C ALA A 523 17.76 -49.90 -16.29
N ARG A 524 19.08 -49.98 -16.52
CA ARG A 524 19.66 -50.35 -17.84
C ARG A 524 19.33 -51.78 -18.22
N GLU A 525 19.36 -52.73 -17.28
CA GLU A 525 18.98 -54.12 -17.52
C GLU A 525 17.50 -54.23 -17.93
N LEU A 526 16.61 -53.49 -17.27
CA LEU A 526 15.20 -53.40 -17.65
C LEU A 526 15.01 -52.83 -19.06
N VAL A 527 15.79 -51.81 -19.43
CA VAL A 527 15.78 -51.26 -20.80
C VAL A 527 16.26 -52.28 -21.83
N MET A 528 17.29 -53.07 -21.52
CA MET A 528 17.74 -54.15 -22.41
C MET A 528 16.68 -55.25 -22.58
N LEU A 529 15.98 -55.62 -21.50
CA LEU A 529 14.86 -56.57 -21.59
C LEU A 529 13.72 -56.02 -22.46
N LEU A 530 13.41 -54.73 -22.33
CA LEU A 530 12.44 -54.05 -23.20
C LEU A 530 12.86 -54.04 -24.68
N ASP A 531 14.16 -53.83 -24.95
CA ASP A 531 14.70 -53.89 -26.32
C ASP A 531 14.64 -55.32 -26.89
N LEU A 532 14.93 -56.34 -26.06
CA LEU A 532 14.77 -57.75 -26.45
C LEU A 532 13.30 -58.09 -26.77
N ILE A 533 12.35 -57.63 -25.95
CA ILE A 533 10.92 -57.80 -26.19
C ILE A 533 10.50 -57.06 -27.46
N SER A 534 11.06 -55.87 -27.71
CA SER A 534 10.80 -55.10 -28.94
C SER A 534 11.31 -55.84 -30.19
N LYS A 535 12.52 -56.40 -30.14
CA LYS A 535 13.07 -57.26 -31.21
C LYS A 535 12.25 -58.54 -31.44
N TYR A 536 11.77 -59.16 -30.36
CA TYR A 536 10.86 -60.31 -30.47
C TYR A 536 9.54 -59.92 -31.13
N LYS A 537 8.98 -58.76 -30.78
CA LYS A 537 7.79 -58.20 -31.43
C LYS A 537 8.03 -57.98 -32.92
N GLU A 538 9.15 -57.38 -33.31
CA GLU A 538 9.51 -57.14 -34.71
C GLU A 538 9.73 -58.45 -35.49
N CYS A 539 10.33 -59.47 -34.86
CA CYS A 539 10.45 -60.82 -35.44
C CYS A 539 9.08 -61.48 -35.67
N MET A 540 8.15 -61.32 -34.71
CA MET A 540 6.78 -61.80 -34.88
C MET A 540 6.06 -61.05 -36.00
N GLU A 541 6.22 -59.73 -36.08
CA GLU A 541 5.60 -58.88 -37.10
C GLU A 541 6.11 -59.19 -38.51
N THR A 542 7.41 -59.46 -38.66
CA THR A 542 8.02 -59.95 -39.91
C THR A 542 7.55 -61.36 -40.27
N THR A 543 7.40 -62.27 -39.31
CA THR A 543 6.84 -63.61 -39.55
C THR A 543 5.39 -63.54 -40.04
N VAL A 544 4.57 -62.67 -39.44
CA VAL A 544 3.20 -62.40 -39.88
C VAL A 544 3.18 -61.78 -41.29
N SER A 545 4.12 -60.90 -41.60
CA SER A 545 4.27 -60.31 -42.94
C SER A 545 4.68 -61.35 -43.99
N VAL A 546 5.59 -62.28 -43.66
CA VAL A 546 5.96 -63.41 -44.54
C VAL A 546 4.78 -64.34 -44.76
N MET A 547 4.03 -64.70 -43.72
CA MET A 547 2.78 -65.48 -43.88
C MET A 547 1.75 -64.73 -44.75
N GLY A 548 1.68 -63.40 -44.64
CA GLY A 548 0.84 -62.56 -45.51
C GLY A 548 1.26 -62.59 -46.98
N ASN A 549 2.57 -62.59 -47.25
CA ASN A 549 3.11 -62.72 -48.60
C ASN A 549 2.90 -64.13 -49.17
N ASP A 550 3.09 -65.19 -48.39
CA ASP A 550 2.78 -66.57 -48.80
C ASP A 550 1.28 -66.76 -49.10
N LEU A 551 0.40 -66.05 -48.38
CA LEU A 551 -1.04 -66.02 -48.64
C LEU A 551 -1.37 -65.25 -49.94
N SER A 552 -0.63 -64.18 -50.22
CA SER A 552 -0.73 -63.41 -51.47
C SER A 552 -0.24 -64.20 -52.69
N ASP A 553 0.84 -64.97 -52.55
CA ASP A 553 1.39 -65.79 -53.62
C ASP A 553 0.56 -67.07 -53.86
N THR A 554 -0.05 -67.65 -52.82
CA THR A 554 -1.10 -68.68 -53.00
C THR A 554 -2.37 -68.11 -53.63
N ALA A 555 -2.77 -66.87 -53.32
CA ALA A 555 -3.87 -66.20 -54.01
C ALA A 555 -3.56 -65.92 -55.50
N LYS A 556 -2.30 -65.59 -55.85
CA LYS A 556 -1.86 -65.48 -57.25
C LYS A 556 -1.84 -66.84 -57.97
N ALA A 557 -1.41 -67.92 -57.30
CA ALA A 557 -1.48 -69.27 -57.87
C ALA A 557 -2.93 -69.75 -58.12
N VAL A 558 -3.88 -69.33 -57.27
CA VAL A 558 -5.32 -69.54 -57.49
C VAL A 558 -5.85 -68.66 -58.64
N ALA A 559 -5.35 -67.43 -58.80
CA ALA A 559 -5.70 -66.58 -59.95
C ALA A 559 -5.17 -67.12 -61.29
N ASP A 560 -3.96 -67.69 -61.32
CA ASP A 560 -3.38 -68.27 -62.54
C ASP A 560 -4.02 -69.60 -62.95
N THR A 561 -4.51 -70.39 -62.00
CA THR A 561 -5.34 -71.58 -62.27
C THR A 561 -6.73 -71.22 -62.80
N HIS A 562 -7.31 -70.09 -62.36
CA HIS A 562 -8.55 -69.54 -62.94
C HIS A 562 -8.35 -68.99 -64.37
N LYS A 563 -7.15 -68.49 -64.69
CA LYS A 563 -6.77 -68.02 -66.04
C LYS A 563 -6.54 -69.16 -67.04
N HIS A 564 -6.18 -70.36 -66.57
CA HIS A 564 -6.04 -71.56 -67.39
C HIS A 564 -7.36 -72.34 -67.54
N SER A 565 -8.31 -72.19 -66.62
CA SER A 565 -9.64 -72.81 -66.71
C SER A 565 -10.60 -72.08 -67.67
N LEU A 566 -10.45 -70.77 -67.88
CA LEU A 566 -11.28 -69.98 -68.81
C LEU A 566 -10.88 -70.08 -70.30
N LYS A 567 -9.75 -70.72 -70.63
CA LYS A 567 -9.28 -70.90 -72.02
C LYS A 567 -9.77 -72.21 -72.68
N ALA A 568 -10.62 -72.99 -72.00
CA ALA A 568 -11.11 -74.29 -72.46
C ALA A 568 -12.62 -74.34 -72.80
N GLN A 569 -13.34 -73.21 -72.82
CA GLN A 569 -14.81 -73.20 -73.07
C GLN A 569 -15.33 -72.20 -74.12
N PHE A 570 -14.48 -71.65 -74.99
CA PHE A 570 -14.95 -70.97 -76.21
C PHE A 570 -14.01 -71.24 -77.39
N GLY A 571 -14.43 -72.15 -78.26
CA GLY A 571 -13.92 -72.28 -79.61
C GLY A 571 -15.01 -72.77 -80.54
N THR A 572 -15.45 -71.94 -81.50
CA THR A 572 -15.43 -72.23 -82.95
C THR A 572 -16.08 -71.13 -83.81
N LEU A 573 -15.53 -70.99 -85.03
CA LEU A 573 -15.87 -70.17 -86.23
C LEU A 573 -15.25 -68.75 -86.25
N SER A 574 -14.43 -68.34 -87.23
CA SER A 574 -14.06 -68.79 -88.59
C SER A 574 -12.57 -68.43 -88.81
N ASP A 575 -11.68 -69.24 -89.40
CA ASP A 575 -11.55 -69.71 -90.79
C ASP A 575 -10.57 -68.87 -91.65
N VAL A 576 -9.80 -69.61 -92.45
CA VAL A 576 -8.98 -69.28 -93.65
C VAL A 576 -7.50 -68.87 -93.53
N GLY A 577 -6.63 -69.82 -93.96
CA GLY A 577 -5.46 -69.61 -94.84
C GLY A 577 -4.11 -70.07 -94.25
N LEU A 578 -3.23 -70.88 -94.88
CA LEU A 578 -3.14 -71.46 -96.22
C LEU A 578 -1.94 -72.45 -96.25
N VAL A 579 -2.08 -73.54 -97.03
CA VAL A 579 -1.09 -74.60 -97.45
C VAL A 579 -0.74 -75.71 -96.46
#